data_AF-A0A5A7NY68-F1
#
_entry.id   AF-A0A5A7NY68-F1
#
_cell.length_a   1.000
_cell.length_b   1.000
_cell.length_c   1.000
_cell.angle_alpha   90.00
_cell.angle_beta   90.00
_cell.angle_gamma   90.00
#
_symmetry.space_group_name_H-M   'P 1'
#
loop_
_entity.id
_entity.type
_entity.pdbx_description
1 polymer ?
#
loop_
_entity_poly.entity_id
_entity_poly.type
_entity_poly.pdbx_seq_one_letter_code
_entity_poly.pdbx_strand_id
1 'polypeptide(L)'
;MIPKTSTFISVQAARESGISRARDEFPVIRDLNLGHVARSRIIEISGSKSRRASIGIELVHDPGVLLVDEPTSGLDSSSALHVISLLQSADTAKTVVLTIHQPSSRIFDLLDNLILVLNGLAVHHGLLDLFESRLRLAGLIIPRPCLARV
;
A
#
# COMPACT_ATOMS: atom_id res chain seq x y z
N MET A 1 10.07 22.19 -2.21
CA MET A 1 10.85 21.17 -1.47
C MET A 1 10.04 20.79 -0.24
N ILE A 2 9.29 19.69 -0.29
CA ILE A 2 8.56 19.19 0.90
C ILE A 2 9.64 18.71 1.88
N PRO A 3 9.69 19.21 3.12
CA PRO A 3 10.71 18.76 4.07
C PRO A 3 10.57 17.25 4.31
N LYS A 4 11.71 16.57 4.52
CA LYS A 4 11.80 15.11 4.78
C LYS A 4 11.06 14.65 6.06
N THR A 5 10.35 15.55 6.74
CA THR A 5 9.54 15.28 7.95
C THR A 5 8.08 14.95 7.68
N SER A 6 7.63 14.98 6.41
CA SER A 6 6.28 14.56 6.05
C SER A 6 6.23 13.05 5.81
N THR A 7 5.59 12.30 6.72
CA THR A 7 5.34 10.87 6.55
C THR A 7 3.88 10.70 6.16
N PHE A 8 3.61 10.16 4.97
CA PHE A 8 2.25 9.79 4.62
C PHE A 8 2.03 8.37 5.12
N ILE A 9 1.10 8.22 6.08
CA ILE A 9 0.66 6.92 6.55
C ILE A 9 -0.64 6.64 5.80
N SER A 10 -0.66 5.63 4.95
CA SER A 10 -1.91 5.22 4.33
C SER A 10 -2.49 4.05 5.11
N VAL A 11 -3.77 4.17 5.47
CA VAL A 11 -4.50 3.07 6.05
C VAL A 11 -5.42 2.55 4.96
N GLN A 12 -5.04 1.43 4.34
CA GLN A 12 -5.98 0.67 3.50
C GLN A 12 -6.75 -0.28 4.41
N ALA A 13 -7.77 0.27 5.08
CA ALA A 13 -8.62 -0.55 5.92
C ALA A 13 -9.62 -1.33 5.05
N ALA A 14 -9.47 -2.65 5.01
CA ALA A 14 -10.54 -3.54 4.57
C ALA A 14 -11.87 -3.15 5.22
N ARG A 15 -12.91 -3.12 4.38
CA ARG A 15 -14.29 -3.22 4.84
C ARG A 15 -14.41 -4.42 5.78
N GLU A 16 -15.11 -4.23 6.90
CA GLU A 16 -15.61 -5.35 7.70
C GLU A 16 -16.42 -6.27 6.78
N SER A 17 -15.81 -7.38 6.39
CA SER A 17 -16.49 -8.49 5.72
C SER A 17 -16.05 -9.74 6.47
N GLY A 18 -16.99 -10.29 7.22
CA GLY A 18 -16.75 -11.37 8.16
C GLY A 18 -16.14 -12.62 7.52
N ILE A 19 -15.28 -13.26 8.33
CA ILE A 19 -15.06 -14.70 8.52
C ILE A 19 -15.33 -15.59 7.29
N SER A 20 -14.28 -16.26 6.81
CA SER A 20 -14.20 -17.62 6.22
C SER A 20 -13.07 -17.66 5.17
N ARG A 21 -12.18 -18.64 5.02
CA ARG A 21 -12.02 -20.03 5.46
C ARG A 21 -10.63 -20.50 4.96
N ALA A 22 -10.14 -21.59 5.53
CA ALA A 22 -8.89 -22.29 5.22
C ALA A 22 -8.38 -22.13 3.78
N ARG A 23 -7.12 -21.67 3.63
CA ARG A 23 -6.42 -21.65 2.35
C ARG A 23 -5.55 -22.92 2.24
N ASP A 24 -5.70 -23.67 1.14
CA ASP A 24 -4.82 -24.79 0.74
C ASP A 24 -3.34 -24.39 0.78
N GLU A 25 -2.39 -25.33 0.89
CA GLU A 25 -0.98 -25.09 1.26
C GLU A 25 -0.10 -24.29 0.26
N PHE A 26 -0.62 -23.82 -0.89
CA PHE A 26 0.18 -23.09 -1.91
C PHE A 26 -0.43 -21.79 -2.52
N PRO A 27 -1.31 -21.01 -1.86
CA PRO A 27 -1.98 -19.89 -2.51
C PRO A 27 -1.08 -18.67 -2.60
N VAL A 28 -0.31 -18.39 -1.56
CA VAL A 28 0.44 -17.13 -1.37
C VAL A 28 1.48 -16.91 -2.46
N ILE A 29 2.19 -17.96 -2.89
CA ILE A 29 3.17 -17.86 -4.00
C ILE A 29 2.46 -17.49 -5.32
N ARG A 30 1.26 -18.04 -5.56
CA ARG A 30 0.46 -17.72 -6.75
C ARG A 30 -0.14 -16.32 -6.64
N ASP A 31 -0.70 -15.97 -5.50
CA ASP A 31 -1.34 -14.69 -5.21
C ASP A 31 -0.34 -13.54 -5.37
N LEU A 32 0.92 -13.75 -4.99
CA LEU A 32 2.01 -12.77 -5.16
C LEU A 32 2.71 -12.85 -6.51
N ASN A 33 2.27 -13.73 -7.40
CA ASN A 33 2.86 -13.98 -8.71
C ASN A 33 4.38 -14.27 -8.62
N LEU A 34 4.75 -15.19 -7.71
CA LEU A 34 6.13 -15.62 -7.46
C LEU A 34 6.43 -17.05 -7.94
N GLY A 35 5.45 -17.75 -8.54
CA GLY A 35 5.62 -19.14 -8.98
C GLY A 35 6.83 -19.38 -9.90
N HIS A 36 7.12 -18.41 -10.78
CA HIS A 36 8.24 -18.47 -11.72
C HIS A 36 9.64 -18.31 -11.07
N VAL A 37 9.71 -17.81 -9.83
CA VAL A 37 10.96 -17.63 -9.06
C VAL A 37 10.97 -18.43 -7.75
N ALA A 38 10.02 -19.33 -7.55
CA ALA A 38 9.85 -20.04 -6.28
C ALA A 38 11.08 -20.86 -5.85
N ARG A 39 11.96 -21.23 -6.79
CA ARG A 39 13.20 -21.99 -6.56
C ARG A 39 14.48 -21.16 -6.70
N SER A 40 14.36 -19.86 -6.95
CA SER A 40 15.50 -18.95 -7.09
C SER A 40 16.00 -18.49 -5.73
N ARG A 41 17.29 -18.16 -5.59
CA ARG A 41 17.79 -17.57 -4.34
C ARG A 41 17.30 -16.12 -4.20
N ILE A 42 17.06 -15.66 -2.98
CA ILE A 42 16.59 -14.28 -2.70
C ILE A 42 17.55 -13.23 -3.27
N ILE A 43 18.85 -13.51 -3.27
CA ILE A 43 19.90 -12.61 -3.79
C ILE A 43 19.84 -12.49 -5.33
N GLU A 44 19.22 -13.46 -6.02
CA GLU A 44 19.15 -13.52 -7.49
C GLU A 44 17.88 -12.90 -8.06
N ILE A 45 16.90 -12.54 -7.21
CA ILE A 45 15.61 -11.99 -7.66
C ILE A 45 15.58 -10.47 -7.54
N SER A 46 14.77 -9.81 -8.39
CA SER A 46 14.63 -8.36 -8.37
C SER A 46 14.06 -7.85 -7.03
N GLY A 47 14.37 -6.60 -6.66
CA GLY A 47 13.88 -5.99 -5.41
C GLY A 47 12.36 -6.10 -5.24
N SER A 48 11.59 -5.93 -6.32
CA SER A 48 10.13 -6.10 -6.32
C SER A 48 9.66 -7.53 -6.04
N LYS A 49 10.43 -8.54 -6.46
CA LYS A 49 10.14 -9.95 -6.17
C LYS A 49 10.52 -10.28 -4.72
N SER A 50 11.68 -9.79 -4.27
CA SER A 50 12.11 -9.95 -2.87
C SER A 50 11.12 -9.29 -1.90
N ARG A 51 10.63 -8.08 -2.21
CA ARG A 51 9.60 -7.39 -1.42
C ARG A 51 8.30 -8.19 -1.35
N ARG A 52 7.83 -8.72 -2.48
CA ARG A 52 6.65 -9.60 -2.50
C ARG A 52 6.88 -10.86 -1.68
N ALA A 53 8.05 -11.49 -1.80
CA ALA A 53 8.38 -12.67 -1.01
C ALA A 53 8.34 -12.36 0.51
N SER A 54 8.86 -11.21 0.94
CA SER A 54 8.77 -10.76 2.33
C SER A 54 7.32 -10.57 2.79
N ILE A 55 6.46 -9.96 1.97
CA ILE A 55 5.02 -9.86 2.26
C ILE A 55 4.37 -11.25 2.33
N GLY A 56 4.80 -12.17 1.46
CA GLY A 56 4.34 -13.55 1.45
C GLY A 56 4.64 -14.32 2.72
N ILE A 57 5.79 -14.08 3.35
CA ILE A 57 6.13 -14.68 4.65
C ILE A 57 5.06 -14.34 5.69
N GLU A 58 4.63 -13.08 5.75
CA GLU A 58 3.57 -12.64 6.66
C GLU A 58 2.19 -13.19 6.27
N LEU A 59 1.88 -13.23 4.96
CA LEU A 59 0.58 -13.71 4.46
C LEU A 59 0.35 -15.21 4.68
N VAL A 60 1.42 -16.02 4.82
CA VAL A 60 1.29 -17.46 5.13
C VAL A 60 0.60 -17.70 6.47
N HIS A 61 0.71 -16.75 7.41
CA HIS A 61 0.03 -16.82 8.70
C HIS A 61 -1.44 -16.39 8.66
N ASP A 62 -1.96 -16.00 7.49
CA ASP A 62 -3.32 -15.50 7.29
C ASP A 62 -3.76 -14.43 8.32
N PRO A 63 -2.96 -13.37 8.55
CA PRO A 63 -3.28 -12.39 9.57
C PRO A 63 -4.53 -11.59 9.18
N GLY A 64 -5.41 -11.31 10.15
CA GLY A 64 -6.57 -10.44 9.93
C GLY A 64 -6.18 -8.96 9.68
N VAL A 65 -5.00 -8.56 10.18
CA VAL A 65 -4.42 -7.22 9.99
C VAL A 65 -2.97 -7.37 9.52
N LEU A 66 -2.62 -6.77 8.39
CA LEU A 66 -1.28 -6.74 7.83
C LEU A 66 -0.70 -5.33 7.97
N LEU A 67 0.45 -5.19 8.63
CA LEU A 67 1.18 -3.93 8.75
C LEU A 67 2.41 -3.98 7.83
N VAL A 68 2.53 -3.03 6.92
CA VAL A 68 3.61 -3.02 5.91
C VAL A 68 4.34 -1.67 5.91
N ASP A 69 5.61 -1.69 6.33
CA ASP A 69 6.42 -0.48 6.37
C ASP A 69 7.11 -0.22 5.02
N GLU A 70 6.80 0.94 4.41
CA GLU A 70 7.41 1.47 3.19
C GLU A 70 7.52 0.48 2.02
N PRO A 71 6.44 -0.23 1.62
CA PRO A 71 6.52 -1.33 0.64
C PRO A 71 7.12 -0.92 -0.71
N THR A 72 7.08 0.36 -1.06
CA THR A 72 7.56 0.91 -2.33
C THR A 72 9.02 1.34 -2.31
N SER A 73 9.70 1.31 -1.16
CA SER A 73 11.09 1.75 -1.03
C SER A 73 12.03 0.92 -1.91
N GLY A 74 12.90 1.61 -2.67
CA GLY A 74 13.86 1.00 -3.58
C GLY A 74 13.27 0.37 -4.85
N LEU A 75 11.98 0.59 -5.14
CA LEU A 75 11.32 0.12 -6.36
C LEU A 75 11.15 1.25 -7.38
N ASP A 76 11.21 0.89 -8.67
CA ASP A 76 10.77 1.79 -9.73
C ASP A 76 9.24 1.98 -9.69
N SER A 77 8.73 3.03 -10.34
CA SER A 77 7.31 3.41 -10.29
C SER A 77 6.35 2.28 -10.72
N SER A 78 6.74 1.43 -11.69
CA SER A 78 5.91 0.33 -12.18
C SER A 78 5.88 -0.81 -11.16
N SER A 79 7.06 -1.18 -10.65
CA SER A 79 7.18 -2.18 -9.58
C SER A 79 6.46 -1.78 -8.30
N ALA A 80 6.58 -0.51 -7.88
CA ALA A 80 5.90 0.03 -6.72
C ALA A 80 4.38 -0.07 -6.86
N LEU A 81 3.83 0.35 -8.01
CA LEU A 81 2.41 0.25 -8.30
C LEU A 81 1.93 -1.21 -8.24
N HIS A 82 2.69 -2.13 -8.83
CA HIS A 82 2.35 -3.56 -8.80
C HIS A 82 2.27 -4.11 -7.37
N VAL A 83 3.22 -3.74 -6.50
CA VAL A 83 3.21 -4.16 -5.09
C VAL A 83 1.97 -3.62 -4.36
N ILE A 84 1.63 -2.34 -4.55
CA ILE A 84 0.44 -1.74 -3.93
C ILE A 84 -0.86 -2.38 -4.45
N SER A 85 -0.96 -2.64 -5.75
CA SER A 85 -2.14 -3.32 -6.32
C SER A 85 -2.32 -4.74 -5.77
N LEU A 86 -1.23 -5.46 -5.47
CA LEU A 86 -1.31 -6.77 -4.81
C LEU A 86 -1.76 -6.67 -3.36
N LEU A 87 -1.31 -5.65 -2.63
CA LEU A 87 -1.78 -5.40 -1.26
C LEU A 87 -3.27 -5.04 -1.25
N GLN A 88 -3.73 -4.25 -2.22
CA GLN A 88 -5.14 -3.91 -2.39
C GLN A 88 -5.99 -5.15 -2.75
N SER A 89 -5.49 -6.09 -3.56
CA SER A 89 -6.26 -7.31 -3.84
C SER A 89 -6.34 -8.24 -2.63
N ALA A 90 -5.33 -8.21 -1.74
CA ALA A 90 -5.35 -8.91 -0.46
C ALA A 90 -6.34 -8.31 0.55
N ASP A 91 -6.75 -7.04 0.37
CA ASP A 91 -7.68 -6.30 1.22
C ASP A 91 -9.09 -6.91 1.27
N THR A 92 -9.46 -7.70 0.26
CA THR A 92 -10.77 -8.38 0.19
C THR A 92 -11.07 -9.32 1.37
N ALA A 93 -10.07 -9.66 2.18
CA ALA A 93 -10.23 -10.49 3.37
C ALA A 93 -9.42 -10.03 4.60
N LYS A 94 -8.69 -8.89 4.54
CA LYS A 94 -7.71 -8.47 5.56
C LYS A 94 -7.54 -6.97 5.61
N THR A 95 -7.42 -6.37 6.79
CA THR A 95 -7.08 -4.95 6.93
C THR A 95 -5.58 -4.73 6.62
N VAL A 96 -5.23 -3.80 5.73
CA VAL A 96 -3.84 -3.49 5.36
C VAL A 96 -3.44 -2.07 5.77
N VAL A 97 -2.52 -1.94 6.73
CA VAL A 97 -1.97 -0.62 7.09
C VAL A 97 -0.57 -0.49 6.52
N LEU A 98 -0.28 0.60 5.81
CA LEU A 98 1.03 0.80 5.22
C LEU A 98 1.54 2.25 5.29
N THR A 99 2.85 2.41 5.28
CA THR A 99 3.51 3.72 5.23
C THR A 99 4.08 3.95 3.83
N ILE A 100 3.96 5.17 3.28
CA ILE A 100 4.58 5.52 2.00
C ILE A 100 5.20 6.92 2.09
N HIS A 101 6.51 7.04 1.89
CA HIS A 101 7.20 8.32 2.07
C HIS A 101 7.09 9.28 0.88
N GLN A 102 6.53 8.85 -0.26
CA GLN A 102 6.32 9.67 -1.47
C GLN A 102 5.45 8.90 -2.48
N PRO A 103 4.12 8.81 -2.29
CA PRO A 103 3.28 8.08 -3.23
C PRO A 103 3.24 8.82 -4.58
N SER A 104 3.37 8.07 -5.67
CA SER A 104 3.01 8.57 -7.00
C SER A 104 1.50 8.81 -7.08
N SER A 105 1.03 9.66 -8.00
CA SER A 105 -0.42 9.89 -8.19
C SER A 105 -1.19 8.58 -8.39
N ARG A 106 -0.66 7.67 -9.21
CA ARG A 106 -1.27 6.36 -9.46
C ARG A 106 -1.38 5.49 -8.21
N ILE A 107 -0.42 5.58 -7.30
CA ILE A 107 -0.45 4.84 -6.03
C ILE A 107 -1.45 5.51 -5.07
N PHE A 108 -1.46 6.85 -5.06
CA PHE A 108 -2.37 7.63 -4.25
C PHE A 108 -3.84 7.32 -4.58
N ASP A 109 -4.17 7.10 -5.86
CA ASP A 109 -5.51 6.74 -6.33
C ASP A 109 -5.99 5.35 -5.86
N LEU A 110 -5.07 4.47 -5.41
CA LEU A 110 -5.41 3.14 -4.89
C LEU A 110 -5.69 3.15 -3.37
N LEU A 111 -5.52 4.28 -2.69
CA LEU A 111 -5.66 4.38 -1.24
C LEU A 111 -7.09 4.72 -0.85
N ASP A 112 -7.70 3.94 0.04
CA ASP A 112 -9.06 4.18 0.52
C ASP A 112 -9.09 5.27 1.61
N ASN A 113 -8.24 5.12 2.63
CA ASN A 113 -8.07 6.10 3.71
C ASN A 113 -6.63 6.60 3.81
N LEU A 114 -6.51 7.85 4.24
CA LEU A 114 -5.25 8.56 4.42
C LEU A 114 -5.14 9.06 5.86
N ILE A 115 -4.02 8.74 6.51
CA ILE A 115 -3.57 9.41 7.73
C ILE A 115 -2.33 10.23 7.40
N LEU A 116 -2.50 11.55 7.30
CA LEU A 116 -1.36 12.43 7.09
C LEU A 116 -0.70 12.75 8.43
N VAL A 117 0.57 12.38 8.60
CA VAL A 117 1.35 12.69 9.80
C VAL A 117 2.44 13.70 9.47
N LEU A 118 2.41 14.83 10.17
CA LEU A 118 3.42 15.89 10.07
C LEU A 118 3.99 16.16 11.47
N ASN A 119 5.32 16.05 11.60
CA ASN A 119 6.02 16.29 12.87
C ASN A 119 5.44 15.50 14.06
N GLY A 120 5.05 14.25 13.83
CA GLY A 120 4.46 13.38 14.85
C GLY A 120 2.97 13.62 15.16
N LEU A 121 2.32 14.55 14.46
CA LEU A 121 0.89 14.85 14.64
C LEU A 121 0.07 14.38 13.43
N ALA A 122 -1.04 13.70 13.69
CA ALA A 122 -2.03 13.36 12.67
C ALA A 122 -2.82 14.63 12.29
N VAL A 123 -2.51 15.20 11.12
CA VAL A 123 -3.15 16.43 10.63
C VAL A 123 -4.40 16.14 9.80
N HIS A 124 -4.49 14.95 9.23
CA HIS A 124 -5.68 14.46 8.52
C HIS A 124 -5.87 12.96 8.79
N HIS A 125 -7.13 12.56 8.88
CA HIS A 125 -7.56 11.18 8.92
C HIS A 125 -8.92 11.09 8.21
N GLY A 126 -9.02 10.23 7.21
CA GLY A 126 -10.29 9.90 6.56
C GLY A 126 -10.10 9.46 5.12
N LEU A 127 -11.22 9.43 4.39
CA LEU A 127 -11.26 9.11 2.97
C LEU A 127 -10.50 10.15 2.14
N LEU A 128 -9.91 9.69 1.03
CA LEU A 128 -9.15 10.55 0.12
C LEU A 128 -9.95 11.74 -0.43
N ASP A 129 -11.24 11.56 -0.68
CA ASP A 129 -12.14 12.62 -1.18
C ASP A 129 -12.31 13.76 -0.17
N LEU A 130 -12.29 13.43 1.12
CA LEU A 130 -12.36 14.43 2.20
C LEU A 130 -11.03 15.18 2.32
N PHE A 131 -9.90 14.50 2.06
CA PHE A 131 -8.60 15.15 2.04
C PHE A 131 -8.53 16.23 0.96
N GLU A 132 -8.93 15.91 -0.28
CA GLU A 132 -8.97 16.87 -1.39
C GLU A 132 -9.86 18.07 -1.07
N SER A 133 -11.07 17.82 -0.55
CA SER A 133 -12.00 18.87 -0.15
C SER A 133 -11.39 19.80 0.91
N ARG A 134 -10.67 19.22 1.88
CA ARG A 134 -10.00 19.97 2.96
C ARG A 134 -8.84 20.81 2.45
N LEU A 135 -8.05 20.30 1.50
CA LEU A 135 -6.99 21.07 0.84
C LEU A 135 -7.55 22.29 0.10
N ARG A 136 -8.63 22.08 -0.68
CA ARG A 136 -9.30 23.17 -1.41
C ARG A 136 -9.87 24.23 -0.45
N LEU A 137 -10.51 23.81 0.65
CA LEU A 137 -11.02 24.73 1.69
C LEU A 137 -9.90 25.52 2.38
N ALA A 138 -8.71 24.93 2.52
CA ALA A 138 -7.52 25.62 3.05
C ALA A 138 -6.87 26.57 2.02
N GLY A 139 -7.46 26.74 0.83
CA GLY A 139 -6.92 27.58 -0.25
C GLY A 139 -5.72 26.95 -0.97
N LEU A 140 -5.46 25.66 -0.80
CA LEU A 140 -4.36 24.96 -1.45
C LEU A 140 -4.80 24.42 -2.82
N ILE A 141 -3.99 24.69 -3.84
CA ILE A 141 -4.21 24.22 -5.21
C ILE A 141 -3.53 22.86 -5.36
N ILE A 142 -4.31 21.85 -5.71
CA ILE A 142 -3.78 20.53 -6.05
C ILE A 142 -3.20 20.57 -7.47
N PRO A 143 -1.92 20.21 -7.67
CA PRO A 143 -1.33 20.15 -9.00
C PRO A 143 -2.10 19.21 -9.93
N ARG A 144 -2.32 19.61 -11.19
CA ARG A 144 -3.06 18.81 -12.19
C ARG A 144 -2.64 17.34 -12.32
N PRO A 145 -1.35 16.95 -12.21
CA PRO A 145 -0.95 15.53 -12.26
C PRO A 145 -1.55 14.65 -11.16
N CYS A 146 -2.06 15.26 -10.07
CA CYS A 146 -2.67 14.58 -8.93
C CYS A 146 -4.21 14.57 -9.00
N LEU A 147 -4.82 15.23 -9.98
CA LEU A 147 -6.28 15.37 -10.14
C LEU A 147 -6.89 14.34 -11.11
N ALA A 148 -6.13 13.33 -11.55
CA ALA A 148 -6.50 12.43 -12.65
C ALA A 148 -7.60 11.40 -12.32
N ARG A 149 -8.46 11.69 -11.35
CA ARG A 149 -9.63 10.89 -10.98
C ARG A 149 -10.90 11.31 -11.75
N VAL A 150 -10.76 12.05 -12.85
CA VAL A 150 -11.87 12.52 -13.71
C VAL A 150 -11.86 11.81 -15.05
#